data_AF-A0A952N8G8-F1
#
_entry.id   AF-A0A952N8G8-F1
#
_cell.length_a   1.000
_cell.length_b   1.000
_cell.length_c   1.000
_cell.angle_alpha   90.00
_cell.angle_beta   90.00
_cell.angle_gamma   90.00
#
_symmetry.space_group_name_H-M   'P 1'
#
loop_
_entity.id
_entity.type
_entity.pdbx_description
1 polymer ?
#
loop_
_entity_poly.entity_id
_entity_poly.type
_entity_poly.pdbx_seq_one_letter_code
_entity_poly.pdbx_strand_id
1 'polypeptide(L)'
;MEKQKFSIDSLLNEPLKLISLVYPMFFIAIVGLGFIYIENSEQIARNSLKPVGPDTTKIISELTIQEPRIASAIDMSQISAPSGEVLEKGKSLYTNICSSCHGTEGKGDGVAGVALNPKPRNFSDEIGWKNGRKFSEMYNTLEKGIAANGMPSYDYMDVAERVAILQYVRKNLMINPQIDSQEELANLDKTYSLSAGKKIAGTVPVNAASELLLLESAKKSELIEKVYTNINQLKQSDNSAELFCSLTSDLKKAVETIINSTNSLKSEKDFLLTLTAQPLANGFKSDVYNLSDVQVRQIFSFVKSVAI
;
A
#
# COMPACT_ATOMS: atom_id res chain seq x y z
N MET A 1 -24.44 74.55 57.39
CA MET A 1 -23.52 73.40 57.31
C MET A 1 -22.74 73.52 56.02
N GLU A 2 -21.45 73.79 56.15
CA GLU A 2 -20.54 74.11 55.04
C GLU A 2 -20.28 72.87 54.19
N LYS A 3 -20.50 72.94 52.87
CA LYS A 3 -20.25 71.82 51.95
C LYS A 3 -18.74 71.66 51.80
N GLN A 4 -18.18 70.62 52.39
CA GLN A 4 -16.76 70.30 52.25
C GLN A 4 -16.46 69.99 50.78
N LYS A 5 -15.62 70.82 50.16
CA LYS A 5 -15.18 70.69 48.77
C LYS A 5 -14.29 69.45 48.66
N PHE A 6 -14.69 68.48 47.84
CA PHE A 6 -13.92 67.27 47.59
C PHE A 6 -12.55 67.65 46.99
N SER A 7 -11.46 67.26 47.65
CA SER A 7 -10.08 67.46 47.18
C SER A 7 -9.38 66.11 47.05
N ILE A 8 -8.70 65.88 45.91
CA ILE A 8 -7.97 64.63 45.65
C ILE A 8 -6.89 64.38 46.71
N ASP A 9 -6.25 65.44 47.20
CA ASP A 9 -5.21 65.34 48.25
C ASP A 9 -5.75 64.79 49.58
N SER A 10 -7.05 64.94 49.84
CA SER A 10 -7.68 64.38 51.06
C SER A 10 -7.87 62.86 50.99
N LEU A 11 -7.95 62.28 49.79
CA LEU A 11 -8.09 60.83 49.61
C LEU A 11 -6.78 60.08 49.87
N LEU A 12 -5.64 60.68 49.53
CA LEU A 12 -4.32 60.07 49.71
C LEU A 12 -3.94 59.93 51.19
N ASN A 13 -4.47 60.80 52.05
CA ASN A 13 -4.21 60.79 53.49
C ASN A 13 -5.20 59.92 54.29
N GLU A 14 -6.26 59.39 53.65
CA GLU A 14 -7.26 58.52 54.27
C GLU A 14 -7.38 57.18 53.51
N PRO A 15 -6.53 56.18 53.83
CA PRO A 15 -6.38 54.97 53.01
C PRO A 15 -7.68 54.14 52.90
N LEU A 16 -8.54 54.14 53.93
CA LEU A 16 -9.82 53.44 53.92
C LEU A 16 -10.83 54.03 52.91
N LYS A 17 -10.85 55.35 52.74
CA LYS A 17 -11.73 56.03 51.77
C LYS A 17 -11.24 55.81 50.35
N LEU A 18 -9.92 55.85 50.14
CA LEU A 18 -9.30 55.56 48.85
C LEU A 18 -9.59 54.11 48.41
N ILE A 19 -9.39 53.14 49.30
CA ILE A 19 -9.67 51.72 49.00
C ILE A 19 -11.15 51.52 48.69
N SER A 20 -12.06 52.13 49.47
CA SER A 20 -13.51 52.02 49.23
C SER A 20 -13.94 52.59 47.87
N LEU A 21 -13.21 53.57 47.34
CA LEU A 21 -13.47 54.16 46.02
C LEU A 21 -12.83 53.35 44.88
N VAL A 22 -11.59 52.90 45.06
CA VAL A 22 -10.79 52.22 44.01
C VAL A 22 -11.18 50.76 43.86
N TYR A 23 -11.49 50.07 44.96
CA TYR A 23 -11.84 48.65 44.95
C TYR A 23 -13.00 48.30 44.01
N PRO A 24 -14.17 48.98 44.03
CA PRO A 24 -15.26 48.66 43.11
C PRO A 24 -14.88 48.93 41.65
N MET A 25 -14.07 49.95 41.37
CA MET A 25 -13.59 50.21 40.00
C MET A 25 -12.68 49.08 39.50
N PHE A 26 -11.78 48.59 40.36
CA PHE A 26 -10.88 47.48 40.04
C PHE A 26 -11.64 46.17 39.87
N PHE A 27 -12.66 45.92 40.71
CA PHE A 27 -13.54 44.76 40.58
C PHE A 27 -14.31 44.78 39.25
N ILE A 28 -14.88 45.93 38.87
CA ILE A 28 -15.57 46.10 37.59
C ILE A 28 -14.60 45.87 36.42
N ALA A 29 -13.37 46.38 36.51
CA ALA A 29 -12.35 46.16 35.48
C ALA A 29 -11.98 44.69 35.31
N ILE A 30 -11.80 43.94 36.41
CA ILE A 30 -11.52 42.49 36.38
C ILE A 30 -12.69 41.74 35.75
N VAL A 31 -13.92 42.04 36.18
CA VAL A 31 -15.12 41.39 35.63
C VAL A 31 -15.24 41.68 34.13
N GLY A 32 -15.00 42.93 33.70
CA GLY A 32 -15.00 43.31 32.28
C GLY A 32 -13.94 42.57 31.47
N LEU A 33 -12.70 42.48 31.97
CA LEU A 33 -11.64 41.70 31.34
C LEU A 33 -11.99 40.20 31.26
N GLY A 34 -12.65 39.67 32.29
CA GLY A 34 -13.16 38.29 32.30
C GLY A 34 -14.20 38.04 31.22
N PHE A 35 -15.17 38.97 31.06
CA PHE A 35 -16.16 38.88 29.98
C PHE A 35 -15.51 38.93 28.60
N ILE A 36 -14.56 39.84 28.37
CA ILE A 36 -13.81 39.92 27.10
C ILE A 36 -13.07 38.60 26.84
N TYR A 37 -12.43 38.04 27.86
CA TYR A 37 -11.73 36.75 27.72
C TYR A 37 -12.69 35.61 27.36
N ILE A 38 -13.87 35.53 27.99
CA ILE A 38 -14.87 34.50 27.71
C ILE A 38 -15.43 34.66 26.29
N GLU A 39 -15.77 35.88 25.86
CA GLU A 39 -16.25 36.14 24.50
C GLU A 39 -15.21 35.77 23.44
N ASN A 40 -13.93 35.96 23.73
CA ASN A 40 -12.83 35.62 22.83
C ASN A 40 -12.24 34.24 23.09
N SER A 41 -12.82 33.44 24.01
CA SER A 41 -12.24 32.18 24.45
C SER A 41 -12.11 31.17 23.31
N GLU A 42 -13.04 31.14 22.35
CA GLU A 42 -12.90 30.30 21.17
C GLU A 42 -11.69 30.70 20.32
N GLN A 43 -11.40 31.99 20.15
CA GLN A 43 -10.24 32.43 19.38
C GLN A 43 -8.93 32.20 20.13
N ILE A 44 -8.94 32.41 21.45
CA ILE A 44 -7.78 32.21 22.32
C ILE A 44 -7.45 30.71 22.46
N ALA A 45 -8.47 29.84 22.54
CA ALA A 45 -8.30 28.39 22.66
C ALA A 45 -8.03 27.70 21.32
N ARG A 46 -8.40 28.33 20.19
CA ARG A 46 -8.02 27.83 18.85
C ARG A 46 -6.54 28.10 18.64
N ASN A 47 -5.73 27.07 18.88
CA ASN A 47 -4.39 26.99 18.34
C ASN A 47 -4.49 26.83 16.81
N SER A 48 -4.77 27.92 16.09
CA SER A 48 -4.90 27.90 14.64
C SER A 48 -3.51 27.75 14.04
N LEU A 49 -3.05 26.51 13.94
CA LEU A 49 -1.97 26.18 13.03
C LEU A 49 -2.46 26.54 11.63
N LYS A 50 -1.83 27.53 10.99
CA LYS A 50 -1.99 27.69 9.55
C LYS A 50 -1.65 26.32 8.94
N PRO A 51 -2.49 25.72 8.08
CA PRO A 51 -2.12 24.48 7.43
C PRO A 51 -0.81 24.72 6.67
N VAL A 52 0.28 24.11 7.15
CA VAL A 52 1.64 24.36 6.64
C VAL A 52 1.93 23.56 5.37
N GLY A 53 0.95 22.87 4.79
CA GLY A 53 1.18 22.09 3.58
C GLY A 53 -0.06 21.89 2.74
N PRO A 54 0.13 21.59 1.44
CA PRO A 54 -0.94 21.04 0.62
C PRO A 54 -1.47 19.77 1.28
N ASP A 55 -2.79 19.57 1.20
CA ASP A 55 -3.45 18.35 1.62
C ASP A 55 -2.85 17.16 0.86
N THR A 56 -1.95 16.41 1.50
CA THR A 56 -1.26 15.27 0.91
C THR A 56 -2.21 14.11 0.65
N THR A 57 -3.44 14.13 1.18
CA THR A 57 -4.47 13.12 0.85
C THR A 57 -5.00 13.28 -0.57
N LYS A 58 -4.76 14.42 -1.24
CA LYS A 58 -5.09 14.63 -2.66
C LYS A 58 -4.05 14.11 -3.65
N ILE A 59 -2.87 13.73 -3.20
CA ILE A 59 -1.87 13.10 -4.07
C ILE A 59 -2.15 11.60 -4.07
N ILE A 60 -3.23 11.20 -4.76
CA ILE A 60 -3.37 9.82 -5.20
C ILE A 60 -2.47 9.70 -6.43
N SER A 61 -1.16 9.61 -6.23
CA SER A 61 -0.31 9.09 -7.31
C SER A 61 -0.70 7.63 -7.45
N GLU A 62 -1.49 7.32 -8.46
CA GLU A 62 -1.86 5.93 -8.74
C GLU A 62 -0.57 5.11 -8.89
N LEU A 63 -0.52 3.99 -8.18
CA LEU A 63 0.56 3.04 -8.35
C LEU A 63 0.54 2.59 -9.81
N THR A 64 1.70 2.40 -10.41
CA THR A 64 1.77 1.78 -11.74
C THR A 64 1.55 0.28 -11.62
N ILE A 65 1.01 -0.35 -12.67
CA ILE A 65 1.01 -1.81 -12.78
C ILE A 65 2.47 -2.29 -12.67
N GLN A 66 2.70 -3.25 -11.78
CA GLN A 66 4.00 -3.91 -11.68
C GLN A 66 3.82 -5.38 -12.00
N GLU A 67 4.62 -5.89 -12.94
CA GLU A 67 4.67 -7.32 -13.23
C GLU A 67 5.31 -8.09 -12.07
N PRO A 68 4.92 -9.36 -11.86
CA PRO A 68 5.58 -10.20 -10.87
C PRO A 68 7.07 -10.30 -11.21
N ARG A 69 7.92 -10.01 -10.23
CA ARG A 69 9.37 -10.05 -10.38
C ARG A 69 9.98 -10.94 -9.31
N ILE A 70 11.14 -11.51 -9.60
CA ILE A 70 12.00 -12.07 -8.56
C ILE A 70 12.88 -10.92 -8.09
N ALA A 71 12.75 -10.53 -6.83
CA ALA A 71 13.67 -9.58 -6.20
C ALA A 71 15.09 -10.10 -6.41
N SER A 72 16.01 -9.22 -6.82
CA SER A 72 17.36 -9.57 -7.23
C SER A 72 18.03 -10.47 -6.18
N ALA A 73 18.35 -11.69 -6.61
CA ALA A 73 19.25 -12.58 -5.88
C ALA A 73 20.55 -11.84 -5.58
N ILE A 74 21.04 -11.98 -4.35
CA ILE A 74 22.33 -11.42 -3.97
C ILE A 74 23.40 -12.47 -4.18
N ASP A 75 24.45 -12.08 -4.89
CA ASP A 75 25.69 -12.83 -4.88
C ASP A 75 26.35 -12.70 -3.50
N MET A 76 26.30 -13.78 -2.73
CA MET A 76 26.85 -13.85 -1.38
C MET A 76 28.36 -13.53 -1.34
N SER A 77 29.09 -13.68 -2.45
CA SER A 77 30.51 -13.32 -2.52
C SER A 77 30.74 -11.79 -2.44
N GLN A 78 29.76 -10.98 -2.86
CA GLN A 78 29.82 -9.52 -2.83
C GLN A 78 29.61 -8.94 -1.42
N ILE A 79 29.22 -9.76 -0.44
CA ILE A 79 29.07 -9.32 0.96
C ILE A 79 30.44 -8.89 1.54
N SER A 80 31.50 -9.59 1.18
CA SER A 80 32.86 -9.33 1.66
C SER A 80 33.50 -8.13 0.97
N ALA A 81 33.10 -7.84 -0.27
CA ALA A 81 33.66 -6.79 -1.10
C ALA A 81 32.54 -6.09 -1.89
N PRO A 82 31.86 -5.08 -1.29
CA PRO A 82 30.76 -4.39 -1.95
C PRO A 82 31.26 -3.53 -3.12
N SER A 83 30.52 -3.50 -4.22
CA SER A 83 30.79 -2.59 -5.33
C SER A 83 30.47 -1.14 -4.95
N GLY A 84 31.07 -0.18 -5.67
CA GLY A 84 30.82 1.25 -5.44
C GLY A 84 29.35 1.64 -5.61
N GLU A 85 28.66 1.03 -6.59
CA GLU A 85 27.22 1.25 -6.81
C GLU A 85 26.37 0.83 -5.61
N VAL A 86 26.68 -0.33 -5.02
CA VAL A 86 25.94 -0.83 -3.86
C VAL A 86 26.19 0.05 -2.64
N LEU A 87 27.41 0.57 -2.46
CA LEU A 87 27.73 1.50 -1.39
C LEU A 87 26.99 2.83 -1.53
N GLU A 88 26.91 3.41 -2.74
CA GLU A 88 26.17 4.65 -2.97
C GLU A 88 24.65 4.46 -2.78
N LYS A 89 24.10 3.33 -3.25
CA LYS A 89 22.71 2.96 -2.96
C LYS A 89 22.48 2.82 -1.45
N GLY A 90 23.38 2.14 -0.75
CA GLY A 90 23.34 1.97 0.70
C GLY A 90 23.39 3.29 1.46
N LYS A 91 24.25 4.23 1.03
CA LYS A 91 24.36 5.58 1.59
C LYS A 91 23.06 6.37 1.42
N SER A 92 22.47 6.35 0.24
CA SER A 92 21.19 7.02 -0.04
C SER A 92 20.07 6.47 0.84
N LEU A 93 19.93 5.14 0.89
CA LEU A 93 18.94 4.48 1.74
C LEU A 93 19.15 4.76 3.23
N TYR A 94 20.40 4.67 3.70
CA TYR A 94 20.76 4.97 5.08
C TYR A 94 20.39 6.42 5.46
N THR A 95 20.70 7.37 4.58
CA THR A 95 20.39 8.78 4.79
C THR A 95 18.90 9.01 4.95
N ASN A 96 18.10 8.38 4.09
CA ASN A 96 16.65 8.59 4.07
C ASN A 96 15.90 7.83 5.19
N ILE A 97 16.41 6.67 5.61
CA ILE A 97 15.67 5.74 6.48
C ILE A 97 16.26 5.67 7.88
N CYS A 98 17.60 5.65 8.00
CA CYS A 98 18.28 5.29 9.25
C CYS A 98 18.86 6.50 10.00
N SER A 99 19.28 7.54 9.26
CA SER A 99 20.07 8.66 9.81
C SER A 99 19.29 9.53 10.81
N SER A 100 17.96 9.59 10.70
CA SER A 100 17.11 10.36 11.62
C SER A 100 17.22 9.85 13.07
N CYS A 101 17.46 8.55 13.25
CA CYS A 101 17.67 7.92 14.55
C CYS A 101 19.16 7.69 14.85
N HIS A 102 19.92 7.15 13.88
CA HIS A 102 21.31 6.77 14.09
C HIS A 102 22.33 7.91 13.85
N GLY A 103 21.90 9.07 13.37
CA GLY A 103 22.79 10.17 12.97
C GLY A 103 23.37 9.96 11.57
N THR A 104 23.84 11.04 10.93
CA THR A 104 24.48 10.96 9.60
C THR A 104 25.80 10.19 9.63
N GLU A 105 26.54 10.29 10.74
CA GLU A 105 27.79 9.59 11.00
C GLU A 105 27.59 8.26 11.76
N GLY A 106 26.34 7.84 12.01
CA GLY A 106 26.05 6.59 12.70
C GLY A 106 26.36 6.58 14.20
N LYS A 107 26.43 7.74 14.85
CA LYS A 107 26.80 7.91 16.27
C LYS A 107 25.64 7.72 17.26
N GLY A 108 24.43 7.41 16.78
CA GLY A 108 23.24 7.26 17.62
C GLY A 108 22.70 8.59 18.16
N ASP A 109 23.06 9.70 17.52
CA ASP A 109 22.75 11.08 17.89
C ASP A 109 21.77 11.76 16.92
N GLY A 110 21.07 10.97 16.10
CA GLY A 110 20.03 11.48 15.21
C GLY A 110 18.91 12.16 16.01
N VAL A 111 18.30 13.18 15.42
CA VAL A 111 17.29 14.04 16.08
C VAL A 111 16.12 13.25 16.69
N ALA A 112 15.69 12.16 16.05
CA ALA A 112 14.66 11.28 16.56
C ALA A 112 15.20 10.29 17.61
N GLY A 113 16.50 9.95 17.53
CA GLY A 113 17.18 9.01 18.42
C GLY A 113 17.48 9.55 19.81
N VAL A 114 17.68 10.87 19.96
CA VAL A 114 18.05 11.50 21.24
C VAL A 114 17.03 11.24 22.35
N ALA A 115 15.74 11.14 22.01
CA ALA A 115 14.65 10.92 22.95
C ALA A 115 14.38 9.43 23.27
N LEU A 116 15.04 8.49 22.58
CA LEU A 116 14.82 7.06 22.78
C LEU A 116 15.63 6.52 23.96
N ASN A 117 15.02 5.61 24.72
CA ASN A 117 15.68 4.86 25.79
C ASN A 117 15.41 3.36 25.61
N PRO A 118 16.43 2.53 25.29
CA PRO A 118 17.83 2.90 25.12
C PRO A 118 18.07 3.75 23.85
N LYS A 119 19.14 4.56 23.86
CA LYS A 119 19.55 5.33 22.67
C LYS A 119 19.90 4.39 21.50
N PRO A 120 19.72 4.84 20.24
CA PRO A 120 20.18 4.09 19.08
C PRO A 120 21.68 3.78 19.14
N ARG A 121 22.06 2.67 18.54
CA ARG A 121 23.46 2.20 18.54
C ARG A 121 24.36 3.20 17.80
N ASN A 122 25.40 3.67 18.49
CA ASN A 122 26.61 4.21 17.86
C ASN A 122 27.39 3.08 17.19
N PHE A 123 27.54 3.11 15.86
CA PHE A 123 28.17 2.05 15.08
C PHE A 123 29.70 2.04 15.16
N SER A 124 30.32 3.13 15.60
CA SER A 124 31.76 3.19 15.84
C SER A 124 32.18 2.47 17.11
N ASP A 125 31.24 2.18 18.03
CA ASP A 125 31.54 1.46 19.26
C ASP A 125 31.66 -0.04 19.03
N GLU A 126 32.71 -0.66 19.58
CA GLU A 126 32.93 -2.10 19.45
C GLU A 126 32.08 -2.94 20.42
N ILE A 127 31.58 -2.34 21.50
CA ILE A 127 30.87 -3.03 22.59
C ILE A 127 29.41 -2.54 22.67
N GLY A 128 28.51 -3.44 23.09
CA GLY A 128 27.11 -3.13 23.35
C GLY A 128 26.20 -3.25 22.13
N TRP A 129 26.61 -4.01 21.12
CA TRP A 129 25.73 -4.47 20.05
C TRP A 129 24.82 -5.58 20.59
N LYS A 130 23.51 -5.46 20.35
CA LYS A 130 22.52 -6.40 20.92
C LYS A 130 22.58 -7.79 20.29
N ASN A 131 22.66 -7.83 18.96
CA ASN A 131 22.69 -9.09 18.21
C ASN A 131 24.08 -9.42 17.65
N GLY A 132 25.07 -8.56 17.92
CA GLY A 132 26.44 -8.70 17.41
C GLY A 132 26.77 -7.76 16.24
N ARG A 133 27.97 -7.92 15.67
CA ARG A 133 28.63 -7.00 14.73
C ARG A 133 28.93 -7.64 13.36
N LYS A 134 28.68 -8.94 13.22
CA LYS A 134 28.80 -9.66 11.95
C LYS A 134 27.68 -9.25 10.99
N PHE A 135 27.89 -9.48 9.71
CA PHE A 135 26.92 -9.13 8.68
C PHE A 135 25.62 -9.90 8.89
N SER A 136 25.71 -11.20 9.13
CA SER A 136 24.55 -12.07 9.40
C SER A 136 23.73 -11.61 10.62
N GLU A 137 24.40 -11.20 11.69
CA GLU A 137 23.81 -10.68 12.92
C GLU A 137 23.09 -9.33 12.70
N MET A 138 23.74 -8.43 11.96
CA MET A 138 23.14 -7.15 11.58
C MET A 138 21.96 -7.34 10.60
N TYR A 139 22.06 -8.31 9.68
CA TYR A 139 20.97 -8.66 8.78
C TYR A 139 19.75 -9.16 9.54
N ASN A 140 19.94 -10.06 10.49
CA ASN A 140 18.88 -10.51 11.39
C ASN A 140 18.25 -9.35 12.18
N THR A 141 19.04 -8.32 12.51
CA THR A 141 18.55 -7.09 13.17
C THR A 141 17.65 -6.27 12.24
N LEU A 142 18.00 -6.10 10.96
CA LEU A 142 17.12 -5.42 10.00
C LEU A 142 15.87 -6.25 9.69
N GLU A 143 15.99 -7.57 9.60
CA GLU A 143 14.86 -8.47 9.35
C GLU A 143 13.85 -8.44 10.50
N LYS A 144 14.29 -8.54 11.75
CA LYS A 144 13.38 -8.69 12.91
C LYS A 144 13.12 -7.39 13.66
N GLY A 145 13.98 -6.39 13.49
CA GLY A 145 14.01 -5.22 14.34
C GLY A 145 14.45 -5.52 15.77
N ILE A 146 14.42 -4.48 16.61
CA ILE A 146 14.56 -4.55 18.06
C ILE A 146 13.37 -3.79 18.65
N ALA A 147 12.17 -4.35 18.48
CA ALA A 147 10.90 -3.66 18.72
C ALA A 147 10.80 -3.08 20.14
N ALA A 148 11.28 -3.81 21.16
CA ALA A 148 11.30 -3.34 22.54
C ALA A 148 12.13 -2.06 22.76
N ASN A 149 13.06 -1.75 21.86
CA ASN A 149 13.97 -0.60 21.94
C ASN A 149 13.69 0.45 20.84
N GLY A 150 12.54 0.36 20.15
CA GLY A 150 12.11 1.35 19.17
C GLY A 150 12.70 1.20 17.77
N MET A 151 13.44 0.13 17.46
CA MET A 151 13.89 -0.16 16.09
C MET A 151 12.90 -1.12 15.41
N PRO A 152 12.13 -0.69 14.40
CA PRO A 152 11.19 -1.55 13.70
C PRO A 152 11.89 -2.61 12.84
N SER A 153 11.12 -3.59 12.38
CA SER A 153 11.54 -4.48 11.30
C SER A 153 11.52 -3.74 9.96
N TYR A 154 12.44 -4.12 9.07
CA TYR A 154 12.54 -3.65 7.69
C TYR A 154 12.34 -4.80 6.70
N ASP A 155 11.62 -5.86 7.07
CA ASP A 155 11.33 -7.04 6.23
C ASP A 155 10.56 -6.72 4.93
N TYR A 156 9.89 -5.56 4.90
CA TYR A 156 9.23 -5.01 3.72
C TYR A 156 10.21 -4.48 2.66
N MET A 157 11.46 -4.19 3.02
CA MET A 157 12.48 -3.74 2.08
C MET A 157 13.04 -4.92 1.27
N ASP A 158 13.40 -4.64 0.01
CA ASP A 158 14.02 -5.63 -0.86
C ASP A 158 15.34 -6.10 -0.23
N VAL A 159 15.67 -7.39 -0.41
CA VAL A 159 16.88 -8.00 0.15
C VAL A 159 18.14 -7.23 -0.26
N ALA A 160 18.23 -6.85 -1.55
CA ALA A 160 19.30 -6.02 -2.10
C ALA A 160 19.47 -4.66 -1.39
N GLU A 161 18.37 -4.04 -0.96
CA GLU A 161 18.39 -2.74 -0.30
C GLU A 161 18.92 -2.86 1.13
N ARG A 162 18.46 -3.89 1.86
CA ARG A 162 18.96 -4.16 3.21
C ARG A 162 20.43 -4.49 3.21
N VAL A 163 20.88 -5.33 2.26
CA VAL A 163 22.31 -5.61 2.10
C VAL A 163 23.11 -4.36 1.74
N ALA A 164 22.60 -3.49 0.85
CA ALA A 164 23.26 -2.23 0.52
C ALA A 164 23.44 -1.33 1.75
N ILE A 165 22.39 -1.17 2.58
CA ILE A 165 22.45 -0.41 3.83
C ILE A 165 23.53 -1.00 4.75
N LEU A 166 23.52 -2.32 4.97
CA LEU A 166 24.47 -2.98 5.85
C LEU A 166 25.91 -2.85 5.36
N GLN A 167 26.13 -2.97 4.06
CA GLN A 167 27.45 -2.81 3.46
C GLN A 167 27.97 -1.38 3.64
N TYR A 168 27.12 -0.36 3.43
CA TYR A 168 27.47 1.03 3.72
C TYR A 168 27.80 1.24 5.21
N VAL A 169 26.94 0.76 6.13
CA VAL A 169 27.17 0.87 7.58
C VAL A 169 28.50 0.22 7.96
N ARG A 170 28.76 -1.01 7.51
CA ARG A 170 29.98 -1.77 7.83
C ARG A 170 31.23 -1.13 7.24
N LYS A 171 31.15 -0.59 6.02
CA LYS A 171 32.31 -0.03 5.31
C LYS A 171 32.64 1.39 5.76
N ASN A 172 31.63 2.21 6.05
CA ASN A 172 31.79 3.65 6.23
C ASN A 172 31.55 4.15 7.66
N LEU A 173 30.76 3.45 8.48
CA LEU A 173 30.34 3.94 9.81
C LEU A 173 30.87 3.10 10.98
N MET A 174 31.33 1.88 10.70
CA MET A 174 31.92 0.97 11.69
C MET A 174 33.44 1.04 11.70
N ILE A 175 34.02 0.92 12.89
CA ILE A 175 35.45 0.69 13.10
C ILE A 175 35.66 -0.81 13.25
N ASN A 176 36.60 -1.42 12.52
CA ASN A 176 36.93 -2.86 12.62
C ASN A 176 35.71 -3.80 12.57
N PRO A 177 34.95 -3.84 11.45
CA PRO A 177 33.80 -4.73 11.33
C PRO A 177 34.21 -6.21 11.42
N GLN A 178 33.44 -7.01 12.16
CA GLN A 178 33.68 -8.45 12.27
C GLN A 178 33.28 -9.16 10.98
N ILE A 179 34.10 -10.12 10.55
CA ILE A 179 33.90 -10.89 9.32
C ILE A 179 33.21 -12.21 9.65
N ASP A 180 32.16 -12.52 8.91
CA ASP A 180 31.42 -13.78 8.98
C ASP A 180 32.24 -14.92 8.38
N SER A 181 32.14 -16.12 8.95
CA SER A 181 32.66 -17.33 8.32
C SER A 181 31.81 -17.72 7.10
N GLN A 182 32.37 -18.54 6.21
CA GLN A 182 31.61 -19.07 5.06
C GLN A 182 30.37 -19.86 5.50
N GLU A 183 30.46 -20.58 6.61
CA GLU A 183 29.33 -21.34 7.16
C GLU A 183 28.24 -20.40 7.70
N GLU A 184 28.60 -19.31 8.36
CA GLU A 184 27.66 -18.30 8.86
C GLU A 184 26.89 -17.64 7.71
N LEU A 185 27.59 -17.27 6.63
CA LEU A 185 26.95 -16.73 5.42
C LEU A 185 26.08 -17.75 4.71
N ALA A 186 26.49 -19.02 4.64
CA ALA A 186 25.68 -20.09 4.04
C ALA A 186 24.39 -20.35 4.85
N ASN A 187 24.48 -20.32 6.18
CA ASN A 187 23.32 -20.45 7.06
C ASN A 187 22.36 -19.25 6.94
N LEU A 188 22.91 -18.03 6.80
CA LEU A 188 22.12 -16.83 6.53
C LEU A 188 21.36 -16.96 5.21
N ASP A 189 22.05 -17.37 4.15
CA ASP A 189 21.43 -17.59 2.84
C ASP A 189 20.32 -18.64 2.90
N LYS A 190 20.57 -19.77 3.55
CA LYS A 190 19.57 -20.82 3.73
C LYS A 190 18.34 -20.34 4.50
N THR A 191 18.54 -19.49 5.51
CA THR A 191 17.46 -18.99 6.37
C THR A 191 16.56 -17.99 5.63
N TYR A 192 17.16 -17.11 4.82
CA TYR A 192 16.45 -15.98 4.21
C TYR A 192 16.36 -16.04 2.68
N SER A 193 16.89 -17.11 2.06
CA SER A 193 16.90 -17.33 0.61
C SER A 193 17.48 -16.13 -0.17
N LEU A 194 18.60 -15.58 0.30
CA LEU A 194 19.18 -14.34 -0.22
C LEU A 194 19.67 -14.49 -1.67
N SER A 195 20.23 -15.65 -2.00
CA SER A 195 20.75 -16.01 -3.32
C SER A 195 19.69 -16.56 -4.28
N ALA A 196 18.56 -17.05 -3.76
CA ALA A 196 17.45 -17.51 -4.58
C ALA A 196 16.55 -16.36 -5.05
N GLY A 197 16.58 -15.23 -4.35
CA GLY A 197 15.68 -14.10 -4.57
C GLY A 197 14.27 -14.36 -4.04
N LYS A 198 13.53 -13.29 -3.78
CA LYS A 198 12.14 -13.36 -3.28
C LYS A 198 11.17 -13.13 -4.43
N LYS A 199 10.21 -14.03 -4.66
CA LYS A 199 9.13 -13.79 -5.63
C LYS A 199 8.22 -12.69 -5.10
N ILE A 200 8.22 -11.54 -5.75
CA ILE A 200 7.33 -10.42 -5.49
C ILE A 200 6.15 -10.56 -6.44
N ALA A 201 4.94 -10.60 -5.90
CA ALA A 201 3.71 -10.62 -6.68
C ALA A 201 3.57 -9.30 -7.46
N GLY A 202 3.04 -9.39 -8.69
CA GLY A 202 2.68 -8.20 -9.43
C GLY A 202 1.55 -7.45 -8.73
N THR A 203 1.49 -6.14 -8.93
CA THR A 203 0.44 -5.28 -8.39
C THR A 203 -0.36 -4.68 -9.53
N VAL A 204 -1.69 -4.81 -9.46
CA VAL A 204 -2.61 -4.19 -10.40
C VAL A 204 -3.49 -3.20 -9.61
N PRO A 205 -3.37 -1.89 -9.88
CA PRO A 205 -4.23 -0.88 -9.30
C PRO A 205 -5.71 -1.10 -9.65
N VAL A 206 -6.62 -0.66 -8.77
CA VAL A 206 -8.07 -0.88 -8.94
C VAL A 206 -8.61 -0.22 -10.22
N ASN A 207 -8.14 0.97 -10.56
CA ASN A 207 -8.54 1.67 -11.78
C ASN A 207 -8.08 0.92 -13.04
N ALA A 208 -6.83 0.45 -13.07
CA ALA A 208 -6.28 -0.32 -14.17
C ALA A 208 -7.00 -1.68 -14.31
N ALA A 209 -7.32 -2.35 -13.20
CA ALA A 209 -8.15 -3.54 -13.20
C ALA A 209 -9.54 -3.25 -13.80
N SER A 210 -10.15 -2.12 -13.44
CA SER A 210 -11.46 -1.72 -13.97
C SER A 210 -11.40 -1.46 -15.49
N GLU A 211 -10.37 -0.80 -15.97
CA GLU A 211 -10.16 -0.56 -17.41
C GLU A 211 -9.95 -1.87 -18.17
N LEU A 212 -9.14 -2.79 -17.64
CA LEU A 212 -8.94 -4.12 -18.23
C LEU A 212 -10.26 -4.91 -18.32
N LEU A 213 -11.08 -4.87 -17.27
CA LEU A 213 -12.40 -5.51 -17.27
C LEU A 213 -13.33 -4.90 -18.32
N LEU A 214 -13.32 -3.57 -18.48
CA LEU A 214 -14.10 -2.88 -19.52
C LEU A 214 -13.64 -3.30 -20.91
N LEU A 215 -12.33 -3.38 -21.15
CA LEU A 215 -11.76 -3.81 -22.42
C LEU A 215 -12.11 -5.28 -22.74
N GLU A 216 -12.04 -6.18 -21.76
CA GLU A 216 -12.43 -7.57 -21.93
C GLU A 216 -13.93 -7.70 -22.24
N SER A 217 -14.76 -6.96 -21.50
CA SER A 217 -16.21 -6.94 -21.70
C SER A 217 -16.59 -6.41 -23.09
N ALA A 218 -15.97 -5.32 -23.54
CA ALA A 218 -16.22 -4.75 -24.86
C ALA A 218 -15.88 -5.73 -26.00
N LYS A 219 -14.73 -6.41 -25.92
CA LYS A 219 -14.32 -7.44 -26.89
C LYS A 219 -15.30 -8.62 -26.93
N LYS A 220 -15.75 -9.09 -25.76
CA LYS A 220 -16.77 -10.16 -25.68
C LYS A 220 -18.08 -9.70 -26.29
N SER A 221 -18.52 -8.47 -26.03
CA SER A 221 -19.75 -7.93 -26.60
C SER A 221 -19.70 -7.87 -28.12
N GLU A 222 -18.59 -7.43 -28.71
CA GLU A 222 -18.40 -7.42 -30.17
C GLU A 222 -18.42 -8.86 -30.75
N LEU A 223 -17.75 -9.80 -30.08
CA LEU A 223 -17.75 -11.20 -30.47
C LEU A 223 -19.15 -11.83 -30.42
N ILE A 224 -19.93 -11.53 -29.38
CA ILE A 224 -21.31 -11.99 -29.22
C ILE A 224 -22.17 -11.53 -30.39
N GLU A 225 -22.11 -10.24 -30.75
CA GLU A 225 -22.87 -9.68 -31.88
C GLU A 225 -22.46 -10.31 -33.21
N LYS A 226 -21.15 -10.53 -33.42
CA LYS A 226 -20.63 -11.21 -34.61
C LYS A 226 -21.15 -12.65 -34.72
N VAL A 227 -21.05 -13.44 -33.64
CA VAL A 227 -21.49 -14.84 -33.62
C VAL A 227 -23.00 -14.93 -33.79
N TYR A 228 -23.76 -14.10 -33.08
CA TYR A 228 -25.22 -14.02 -33.22
C TYR A 228 -25.63 -13.76 -34.68
N THR A 229 -25.02 -12.76 -35.31
CA THR A 229 -25.32 -12.40 -36.70
C THR A 229 -25.00 -13.53 -37.67
N ASN A 230 -23.83 -14.15 -37.53
CA ASN A 230 -23.39 -15.26 -38.39
C ASN A 230 -24.32 -16.48 -38.26
N ILE A 231 -24.68 -16.87 -37.04
CA ILE A 231 -25.60 -18.00 -36.82
C ILE A 231 -26.97 -17.70 -37.43
N ASN A 232 -27.47 -16.47 -37.27
CA ASN A 232 -28.77 -16.09 -37.82
C ASN A 232 -28.78 -16.09 -39.36
N GLN A 233 -27.68 -15.72 -40.01
CA GLN A 233 -27.51 -15.83 -41.47
C GLN A 233 -27.46 -17.27 -41.95
N LEU A 234 -26.77 -18.15 -41.21
CA LEU A 234 -26.57 -19.56 -41.59
C LEU A 234 -27.77 -20.46 -41.24
N LYS A 235 -28.75 -19.97 -40.48
CA LYS A 235 -29.88 -20.73 -39.95
C LYS A 235 -30.65 -21.55 -40.98
N GLN A 236 -30.74 -21.09 -42.23
CA GLN A 236 -31.47 -21.78 -43.30
C GLN A 236 -30.57 -22.57 -44.25
N SER A 237 -29.25 -22.41 -44.16
CA SER A 237 -28.28 -22.98 -45.10
C SER A 237 -27.37 -24.04 -44.49
N ASP A 238 -27.30 -24.13 -43.16
CA ASP A 238 -26.46 -25.07 -42.43
C ASP A 238 -27.29 -25.88 -41.42
N ASN A 239 -27.30 -27.21 -41.55
CA ASN A 239 -28.07 -28.11 -40.68
C ASN A 239 -27.65 -28.00 -39.20
N SER A 240 -26.40 -27.65 -38.92
CA SER A 240 -25.87 -27.47 -37.57
C SER A 240 -26.34 -26.14 -36.97
N ALA A 241 -26.41 -25.09 -37.80
CA ALA A 241 -27.01 -23.81 -37.41
C ALA A 241 -28.51 -23.94 -37.14
N GLU A 242 -29.23 -24.68 -37.98
CA GLU A 242 -30.64 -24.96 -37.81
C GLU A 242 -30.89 -25.76 -36.51
N LEU A 243 -30.12 -26.85 -36.31
CA LEU A 243 -30.18 -27.66 -35.10
C LEU A 243 -29.89 -26.83 -33.85
N PHE A 244 -28.83 -26.02 -33.85
CA PHE A 244 -28.53 -25.12 -32.74
C PHE A 244 -29.69 -24.16 -32.44
N CYS A 245 -30.20 -23.46 -33.47
CA CYS A 245 -31.32 -22.54 -33.32
C CYS A 245 -32.59 -23.22 -32.79
N SER A 246 -32.85 -24.48 -33.19
CA SER A 246 -34.01 -25.24 -32.73
C SER A 246 -33.99 -25.48 -31.21
N LEU A 247 -32.79 -25.58 -30.62
CA LEU A 247 -32.56 -25.81 -29.20
C LEU A 247 -32.54 -24.51 -28.38
N THR A 248 -32.51 -23.35 -29.04
CA THR A 248 -32.52 -22.04 -28.37
C THR A 248 -33.93 -21.51 -28.21
N SER A 249 -34.25 -20.98 -27.03
CA SER A 249 -35.45 -20.18 -26.76
C SER A 249 -35.17 -18.69 -27.03
N ASP A 250 -33.97 -18.25 -26.71
CA ASP A 250 -33.42 -16.92 -27.03
C ASP A 250 -32.00 -17.11 -27.58
N LEU A 251 -31.84 -16.94 -28.89
CA LEU A 251 -30.56 -17.16 -29.58
C LEU A 251 -29.47 -16.22 -29.06
N LYS A 252 -29.80 -14.95 -28.79
CA LYS A 252 -28.81 -13.98 -28.33
C LYS A 252 -28.30 -14.36 -26.94
N LYS A 253 -29.23 -14.69 -26.03
CA LYS A 253 -28.90 -15.14 -24.67
C LYS A 253 -28.12 -16.46 -24.64
N ALA A 254 -28.43 -17.37 -25.56
CA ALA A 254 -27.68 -18.63 -25.73
C ALA A 254 -26.24 -18.37 -26.18
N VAL A 255 -26.03 -17.47 -27.16
CA VAL A 255 -24.70 -17.05 -27.61
C VAL A 255 -23.94 -16.34 -26.48
N GLU A 256 -24.59 -15.40 -25.77
CA GLU A 256 -24.01 -14.73 -24.60
C GLU A 256 -23.53 -15.72 -23.55
N THR A 257 -24.35 -16.74 -23.23
CA THR A 257 -23.99 -17.78 -22.26
C THR A 257 -22.75 -18.54 -22.72
N ILE A 258 -22.70 -18.94 -23.99
CA ILE A 258 -21.58 -19.71 -24.53
C ILE A 258 -20.31 -18.86 -24.51
N ILE A 259 -20.35 -17.62 -25.02
CA ILE A 259 -19.15 -16.77 -25.14
C ILE A 259 -18.65 -16.27 -23.78
N ASN A 260 -19.54 -16.00 -22.83
CA ASN A 260 -19.14 -15.55 -21.49
C ASN A 260 -18.67 -16.69 -20.58
N SER A 261 -18.95 -17.95 -20.93
CA SER A 261 -18.46 -19.12 -20.19
C SER A 261 -16.99 -19.39 -20.51
N THR A 262 -16.14 -19.41 -19.48
CA THR A 262 -14.67 -19.51 -19.59
C THR A 262 -14.16 -20.74 -20.35
N ASN A 263 -14.93 -21.84 -20.37
CA ASN A 263 -14.49 -23.12 -20.91
C ASN A 263 -15.44 -23.74 -21.93
N SER A 264 -16.56 -23.09 -22.26
CA SER A 264 -17.62 -23.67 -23.11
C SER A 264 -17.13 -24.22 -24.44
N LEU A 265 -16.13 -23.58 -25.07
CA LEU A 265 -15.59 -23.97 -26.39
C LEU A 265 -14.28 -24.77 -26.32
N LYS A 266 -13.82 -25.17 -25.12
CA LYS A 266 -12.59 -25.96 -24.95
C LYS A 266 -12.79 -27.43 -25.26
N SER A 267 -13.91 -28.01 -24.83
CA SER A 267 -14.24 -29.42 -25.06
C SER A 267 -15.75 -29.64 -25.25
N GLU A 268 -16.12 -30.72 -25.93
CA GLU A 268 -17.53 -31.14 -26.09
C GLU A 268 -18.24 -31.33 -24.74
N LYS A 269 -17.50 -31.80 -23.73
CA LYS A 269 -18.01 -31.98 -22.37
C LYS A 269 -18.35 -30.64 -21.70
N ASP A 270 -17.44 -29.67 -21.77
CA ASP A 270 -17.65 -28.34 -21.19
C ASP A 270 -18.78 -27.59 -21.91
N PHE A 271 -18.89 -27.81 -23.22
CA PHE A 271 -19.99 -27.29 -24.02
C PHE A 271 -21.34 -27.85 -23.55
N LEU A 272 -21.45 -29.18 -23.44
CA LEU A 272 -22.68 -29.84 -22.97
C LEU A 272 -23.06 -29.40 -21.55
N LEU A 273 -22.08 -29.27 -20.65
CA LEU A 273 -22.30 -28.74 -19.29
C LEU A 273 -22.85 -27.31 -19.33
N THR A 274 -22.37 -26.46 -20.24
CA THR A 274 -22.85 -25.08 -20.41
C THR A 274 -24.31 -25.05 -20.87
N LEU A 275 -24.69 -25.92 -21.81
CA LEU A 275 -26.06 -26.04 -22.32
C LEU A 275 -27.03 -26.56 -21.25
N THR A 276 -26.59 -27.51 -20.42
CA THR A 276 -27.45 -28.27 -19.50
C THR A 276 -27.53 -27.73 -18.07
N ALA A 277 -26.65 -26.81 -17.66
CA ALA A 277 -26.60 -26.30 -16.28
C ALA A 277 -27.91 -25.60 -15.84
N GLN A 278 -28.36 -24.60 -16.62
CA GLN A 278 -29.63 -23.89 -16.39
C GLN A 278 -30.23 -23.47 -17.75
N PRO A 279 -30.68 -24.42 -18.58
CA PRO A 279 -30.97 -24.18 -19.99
C PRO A 279 -31.94 -23.03 -20.22
N LEU A 280 -33.06 -23.00 -19.50
CA LEU A 280 -34.06 -21.94 -19.63
C LEU A 280 -33.51 -20.56 -19.25
N ALA A 281 -32.71 -20.48 -18.18
CA ALA A 281 -32.08 -19.24 -17.77
C ALA A 281 -31.02 -18.78 -18.79
N ASN A 282 -30.38 -19.73 -19.46
CA ASN A 282 -29.27 -19.52 -20.40
C ASN A 282 -29.72 -19.35 -21.86
N GLY A 283 -31.02 -19.24 -22.16
CA GLY A 283 -31.52 -19.05 -23.53
C GLY A 283 -31.71 -20.34 -24.34
N PHE A 284 -31.66 -21.50 -23.70
CA PHE A 284 -31.93 -22.80 -24.30
C PHE A 284 -33.33 -23.33 -23.92
N LYS A 285 -33.80 -24.30 -24.69
CA LYS A 285 -34.98 -25.12 -24.38
C LYS A 285 -34.55 -26.36 -23.58
N SER A 286 -35.51 -27.04 -22.94
CA SER A 286 -35.26 -28.30 -22.23
C SER A 286 -34.75 -29.43 -23.12
N ASP A 287 -34.93 -29.32 -24.44
CA ASP A 287 -34.54 -30.33 -25.42
C ASP A 287 -33.02 -30.59 -25.44
N VAL A 288 -32.21 -29.68 -24.89
CA VAL A 288 -30.75 -29.87 -24.75
C VAL A 288 -30.38 -31.09 -23.89
N TYR A 289 -31.26 -31.54 -22.99
CA TYR A 289 -31.03 -32.76 -22.21
C TYR A 289 -31.16 -34.04 -23.06
N ASN A 290 -31.79 -33.96 -24.23
CA ASN A 290 -32.05 -35.10 -25.11
C ASN A 290 -31.04 -35.21 -26.26
N LEU A 291 -29.97 -34.40 -26.24
CA LEU A 291 -28.96 -34.41 -27.30
C LEU A 291 -28.13 -35.70 -27.26
N SER A 292 -27.97 -36.32 -28.43
CA SER A 292 -26.98 -37.39 -28.62
C SER A 292 -25.56 -36.82 -28.71
N ASP A 293 -24.55 -37.64 -28.40
CA ASP A 293 -23.12 -37.25 -28.52
C ASP A 293 -22.76 -36.75 -29.92
N VAL A 294 -23.39 -37.28 -30.96
CA VAL A 294 -23.21 -36.84 -32.36
C VAL A 294 -23.72 -35.41 -32.54
N GLN A 295 -24.92 -35.11 -32.03
CA GLN A 295 -25.50 -33.77 -32.08
C GLN A 295 -24.70 -32.77 -31.26
N VAL A 296 -24.22 -33.16 -30.07
CA VAL A 296 -23.34 -32.32 -29.25
C VAL A 296 -22.07 -31.96 -30.01
N ARG A 297 -21.41 -32.96 -30.62
CA ARG A 297 -20.19 -32.74 -31.42
C ARG A 297 -20.43 -31.85 -32.63
N GLN A 298 -21.55 -32.05 -33.33
CA GLN A 298 -21.92 -31.27 -34.50
C GLN A 298 -22.11 -29.79 -34.14
N ILE A 299 -22.92 -29.52 -33.11
CA ILE A 299 -23.21 -28.15 -32.65
C ILE A 299 -21.95 -27.52 -32.06
N PHE A 300 -21.17 -28.25 -31.26
CA PHE A 300 -19.91 -27.77 -30.72
C PHE A 300 -18.95 -27.32 -31.83
N SER A 301 -18.76 -28.15 -32.86
CA SER A 301 -17.89 -27.84 -33.98
C SER A 301 -18.37 -26.62 -34.76
N PHE A 302 -19.69 -26.51 -34.97
CA PHE A 302 -20.31 -25.36 -35.63
C PHE A 302 -20.15 -24.07 -34.82
N VAL A 303 -20.55 -24.05 -33.55
CA VAL A 303 -20.45 -22.84 -32.73
C VAL A 303 -18.98 -22.41 -32.59
N LYS A 304 -18.07 -23.37 -32.46
CA LYS A 304 -16.63 -23.11 -32.41
C LYS A 304 -16.10 -22.49 -33.71
N SER A 305 -16.56 -22.93 -34.89
CA SER A 305 -16.11 -22.37 -36.18
C SER A 305 -16.64 -20.95 -36.45
N VAL A 306 -17.76 -20.58 -35.83
CA VAL A 306 -18.33 -19.24 -35.97
C VAL A 306 -17.73 -18.27 -34.93
N ALA A 307 -17.26 -18.78 -33.79
CA ALA A 307 -16.74 -18.00 -32.67
C ALA A 307 -15.22 -17.80 -32.66
N ILE A 308 -14.43 -18.64 -33.34
CA ILE A 308 -12.96 -18.57 -33.43
C ILE A 308 -12.57 -18.25 -34.86
#